data_AF-A0AAJ1JJH0-F1
#
_entry.id   AF-A0AAJ1JJH0-F1
#
_cell.length_a   1.000
_cell.length_b   1.000
_cell.length_c   1.000
_cell.angle_alpha   90.00
_cell.angle_beta   90.00
_cell.angle_gamma   90.00
#
_symmetry.space_group_name_H-M   'P 1'
#
loop_
_entity.id
_entity.type
_entity.pdbx_description
1 polymer ?
#
loop_
_entity_poly.entity_id
_entity_poly.type
_entity_poly.pdbx_seq_one_letter_code
_entity_poly.pdbx_strand_id
1 'polypeptide(L)'
;MHYLFQEGRLTLPSDKYQDNTVNMLRFPALEGSISITREALSPDIELSDYLAGQLSAIKREIKNAVVKAPTAFRTEQGLTGSEIYCETK
;
A
#
# COMPACT_ATOMS: atom_id res chain seq x y z
N MET A 1 6.84 -5.10 -20.52
CA MET A 1 7.12 -4.20 -19.38
C MET A 1 8.59 -4.31 -18.98
N HIS A 2 9.31 -3.19 -18.88
CA HIS A 2 10.63 -3.16 -18.24
C HIS A 2 10.44 -3.03 -16.74
N TYR A 3 10.77 -4.07 -15.98
CA TYR A 3 10.60 -4.11 -14.54
C TYR A 3 11.94 -3.83 -13.86
N LEU A 4 11.93 -2.88 -12.92
CA LEU A 4 13.11 -2.45 -12.16
C LEU A 4 12.96 -2.84 -10.70
N PHE A 5 14.03 -3.33 -10.11
CA PHE A 5 14.15 -3.65 -8.68
C PHE A 5 15.57 -3.32 -8.22
N GLN A 6 15.84 -3.38 -6.92
CA GLN A 6 17.07 -2.84 -6.35
C GLN A 6 18.35 -3.49 -6.96
N GLU A 7 18.31 -4.80 -7.19
CA GLU A 7 19.45 -5.57 -7.69
C GLU A 7 19.59 -5.53 -9.22
N GLY A 8 18.60 -4.99 -9.95
CA GLY A 8 18.69 -4.90 -11.40
C GLY A 8 17.35 -4.73 -12.13
N ARG A 9 17.27 -5.37 -13.30
CA ARG A 9 16.13 -5.23 -14.21
C ARG A 9 15.86 -6.51 -14.99
N LEU A 10 14.58 -6.69 -15.33
CA LEU A 10 14.11 -7.79 -16.17
C LEU A 10 12.98 -7.32 -17.07
N THR A 11 12.76 -8.01 -18.20
CA THR A 11 11.66 -7.68 -19.12
C THR A 11 10.57 -8.72 -18.97
N LEU A 12 9.39 -8.29 -18.55
CA LEU A 12 8.20 -9.14 -18.39
C LEU A 12 7.22 -8.94 -19.55
N PRO A 13 6.55 -9.99 -20.04
CA PRO A 13 5.36 -9.87 -20.87
C PRO A 13 4.27 -9.10 -20.11
N SER A 14 3.81 -7.96 -20.62
CA SER A 14 2.86 -7.09 -19.89
C SER A 14 1.43 -7.62 -19.86
N ASP A 15 1.08 -8.54 -20.74
CA ASP A 15 -0.24 -9.12 -20.94
C ASP A 15 -0.48 -10.39 -20.09
N LYS A 16 0.57 -10.94 -19.47
CA LYS A 16 0.53 -12.23 -18.77
C LYS A 16 0.79 -12.14 -17.27
N TYR A 17 1.15 -10.96 -16.76
CA TYR A 17 1.58 -10.79 -15.39
C TYR A 17 0.90 -9.59 -14.74
N GLN A 18 0.42 -9.79 -13.52
CA GLN A 18 0.00 -8.72 -12.61
C GLN A 18 1.09 -8.56 -11.54
N ASP A 19 1.55 -7.32 -11.30
CA ASP A 19 2.54 -7.05 -10.27
C ASP A 19 1.89 -7.09 -8.88
N ASN A 20 2.12 -8.19 -8.15
CA ASN A 20 1.73 -8.38 -6.76
C ASN A 20 2.95 -8.37 -5.83
N THR A 21 4.02 -7.67 -6.21
CA THR A 21 5.27 -7.65 -5.43
C THR A 21 5.07 -6.97 -4.08
N VAL A 22 5.58 -7.62 -3.03
CA VAL A 22 5.62 -7.07 -1.67
C VAL A 22 7.08 -6.78 -1.32
N ASN A 23 7.43 -5.50 -1.18
CA ASN A 23 8.70 -5.14 -0.58
C ASN A 23 8.53 -5.09 0.95
N MET A 24 9.48 -5.68 1.68
CA MET A 24 9.47 -5.67 3.15
C MET A 24 10.83 -5.17 3.66
N LEU A 25 10.81 -4.05 4.38
CA LEU A 25 11.97 -3.47 5.06
C LEU A 25 11.78 -3.66 6.56
N ARG A 26 12.75 -4.29 7.23
CA ARG A 26 12.71 -4.52 8.68
C ARG A 26 13.67 -3.58 9.39
N PHE A 27 13.22 -3.02 10.51
CA PHE A 27 13.99 -2.13 11.37
C PHE A 27 14.03 -2.72 12.79
N PRO A 28 14.93 -3.68 13.07
CA PRO A 28 14.95 -4.41 14.35
C PRO A 28 15.14 -3.50 15.56
N ALA A 29 15.96 -2.46 15.43
CA ALA A 29 16.18 -1.49 16.51
C ALA A 29 14.94 -0.65 16.86
N LEU A 30 13.95 -0.60 15.98
CA LEU A 30 12.67 0.10 16.16
C LEU A 30 11.50 -0.87 16.37
N GLU A 31 11.77 -2.18 16.43
CA GLU A 31 10.75 -3.25 16.46
C GLU A 31 9.68 -3.09 15.36
N GLY A 32 10.07 -2.52 14.22
CA GLY A 32 9.15 -2.09 13.17
C GLY A 32 9.48 -2.67 11.80
N SER A 33 8.51 -2.61 10.90
CA SER A 33 8.69 -2.95 9.50
C SER A 33 7.84 -2.07 8.60
N ILE A 34 8.33 -1.81 7.38
CA ILE A 34 7.58 -1.17 6.31
C ILE A 34 7.31 -2.22 5.25
N SER A 35 6.04 -2.35 4.86
CA SER A 35 5.60 -3.18 3.75
C SER A 35 5.06 -2.30 2.64
N ILE A 36 5.55 -2.46 1.41
CA ILE A 36 5.08 -1.74 0.22
C ILE A 36 4.45 -2.77 -0.72
N THR A 37 3.13 -2.67 -0.87
CA THR A 37 2.31 -3.55 -1.71
C THR A 37 1.79 -2.78 -2.93
N ARG A 38 1.31 -3.52 -3.93
CA ARG A 38 0.64 -2.96 -5.12
C ARG A 38 -0.77 -3.54 -5.20
N GLU A 39 -1.68 -2.73 -5.70
CA GLU A 39 -3.00 -3.16 -6.12
C GLU A 39 -3.35 -2.47 -7.44
N ALA A 40 -3.97 -3.21 -8.36
CA ALA A 40 -4.47 -2.68 -9.62
C ALA A 40 -5.98 -2.41 -9.48
N LEU A 41 -6.36 -1.14 -9.35
CA LEU A 41 -7.78 -0.77 -9.25
C LEU A 41 -8.47 -0.95 -10.60
N SER A 42 -9.70 -1.47 -10.56
CA SER A 42 -10.59 -1.41 -11.71
C SER A 42 -10.80 0.05 -12.12
N PRO A 43 -10.91 0.38 -13.42
CA PRO A 43 -11.22 1.73 -13.88
C PRO A 43 -12.53 2.30 -13.30
N ASP A 44 -13.44 1.42 -12.85
CA ASP A 44 -14.74 1.80 -12.29
C ASP A 44 -14.68 2.09 -10.78
N ILE A 45 -13.52 1.97 -10.14
CA ILE A 45 -13.35 2.16 -8.70
C ILE A 45 -12.54 3.43 -8.45
N GLU A 46 -13.19 4.41 -7.83
CA GLU A 46 -12.52 5.60 -7.31
C GLU A 46 -11.60 5.24 -6.13
N LEU A 47 -10.45 5.91 -6.04
CA LEU A 47 -9.47 5.67 -4.97
C LEU A 47 -10.09 5.85 -3.57
N SER A 48 -11.02 6.79 -3.42
CA SER A 48 -11.74 7.03 -2.16
C SER A 48 -12.56 5.82 -1.72
N ASP A 49 -13.24 5.17 -2.66
CA ASP A 49 -14.10 4.01 -2.38
C ASP A 49 -13.26 2.79 -2.03
N TYR A 50 -12.15 2.60 -2.76
CA TYR A 50 -11.17 1.58 -2.43
C TYR A 50 -10.61 1.77 -1.01
N LEU A 51 -10.17 2.99 -0.66
CA LEU A 51 -9.64 3.30 0.67
C LEU A 51 -10.68 3.06 1.77
N ALA A 52 -11.95 3.44 1.55
CA ALA A 52 -13.04 3.16 2.49
C ALA A 52 -13.25 1.65 2.70
N GLY A 53 -13.13 0.86 1.64
CA GLY A 53 -13.16 -0.60 1.69
C GLY A 53 -12.01 -1.18 2.52
N GLN A 54 -10.78 -0.73 2.28
CA GLN A 54 -9.59 -1.16 3.02
C GLN A 54 -9.70 -0.83 4.51
N LEU A 55 -10.14 0.38 4.86
CA LEU A 55 -10.38 0.78 6.24
C LEU A 55 -11.42 -0.11 6.94
N SER A 56 -12.47 -0.47 6.22
CA SER A 56 -13.52 -1.35 6.73
C SER A 56 -13.01 -2.77 6.96
N ALA A 57 -12.15 -3.28 6.07
CA ALA A 57 -11.49 -4.57 6.24
C ALA A 57 -10.55 -4.59 7.46
N ILE A 58 -9.71 -3.56 7.61
CA ILE A 58 -8.80 -3.41 8.77
C ILE A 58 -9.57 -3.45 10.09
N LYS A 59 -10.65 -2.67 10.21
CA LYS A 59 -11.49 -2.63 11.42
C LYS A 59 -12.16 -3.96 11.74
N ARG A 60 -12.47 -4.76 10.71
CA ARG A 60 -13.12 -6.07 10.85
C ARG A 60 -12.11 -7.16 11.23
N GLU A 61 -10.91 -7.12 10.65
CA GLU A 61 -9.95 -8.22 10.71
C GLU A 61 -8.91 -8.04 11.83
N ILE A 62 -8.61 -6.80 12.22
CA ILE A 62 -7.68 -6.51 13.31
C ILE A 62 -8.46 -6.24 14.60
N LYS A 63 -8.42 -7.21 15.53
CA LYS A 63 -9.07 -7.08 16.84
C LYS A 63 -8.54 -5.87 17.61
N ASN A 64 -9.43 -5.10 18.22
CA ASN A 64 -9.12 -3.88 18.97
C ASN A 64 -8.40 -2.78 18.15
N ALA A 65 -8.51 -2.80 16.82
CA ALA A 65 -7.94 -1.76 15.99
C ALA A 65 -8.61 -0.41 16.25
N VAL A 66 -7.79 0.58 16.59
CA VAL A 66 -8.15 1.99 16.61
C VAL A 66 -7.59 2.62 15.35
N VAL A 67 -8.48 2.85 14.39
CA VAL A 67 -8.14 3.45 13.10
C VAL A 67 -8.56 4.92 13.12
N LYS A 68 -7.59 5.83 12.97
CA LYS A 68 -7.85 7.28 12.88
C LYS A 68 -8.37 7.65 11.49
N ALA A 69 -8.91 8.86 11.38
CA ALA A 69 -9.34 9.40 10.09
C ALA A 69 -8.16 9.55 9.12
N PRO A 70 -8.35 9.29 7.81
CA PRO A 70 -7.31 9.50 6.82
C PRO A 70 -6.88 10.97 6.75
N THR A 71 -5.58 11.21 6.57
CA THR A 71 -5.01 12.54 6.34
C THR A 71 -4.41 12.57 4.93
N ALA A 72 -4.78 13.58 4.13
CA ALA A 72 -4.19 13.73 2.81
C ALA A 72 -2.72 14.17 2.91
N PHE A 73 -1.84 13.60 2.09
CA PHE A 73 -0.46 14.04 1.96
C PHE A 73 -0.12 14.37 0.50
N ARG A 74 0.92 15.18 0.33
CA ARG A 74 1.54 15.44 -0.96
C ARG A 74 3.06 15.37 -0.82
N THR A 75 3.70 14.59 -1.68
CA THR A 75 5.17 14.48 -1.75
C THR A 75 5.77 15.67 -2.50
N GLU A 76 7.08 15.90 -2.34
CA GLU A 76 7.82 16.90 -3.10
C GLU A 76 7.79 16.64 -4.61
N GLN A 77 7.73 15.37 -5.03
CA GLN A 77 7.55 15.00 -6.44
C GLN A 77 6.10 15.18 -6.94
N GLY A 78 5.20 15.68 -6.11
CA GLY A 78 3.82 16.01 -6.49
C GLY A 78 2.82 14.85 -6.39
N LEU A 79 3.24 13.66 -5.96
CA LEU A 79 2.33 12.54 -5.70
C LEU A 79 1.41 12.87 -4.51
N THR A 80 0.12 12.61 -4.67
CA THR A 80 -0.89 12.74 -3.63
C THR A 80 -1.28 11.37 -3.08
N GLY A 81 -1.69 11.33 -1.82
CA GLY A 81 -2.18 10.11 -1.20
C GLY A 81 -2.87 10.36 0.13
N SER A 82 -3.23 9.28 0.80
CA SER A 82 -3.88 9.29 2.10
C SER A 82 -3.05 8.48 3.10
N GLU A 83 -2.73 9.09 4.23
CA GLU A 83 -2.10 8.45 5.38
C GLU A 83 -3.17 8.04 6.39
N ILE A 84 -3.05 6.81 6.92
CA ILE A 84 -3.96 6.27 7.93
C ILE A 84 -3.14 5.74 9.08
N TYR A 85 -3.39 6.27 10.28
CA TYR A 85 -2.82 5.72 11.51
C TYR A 85 -3.74 4.64 12.09
N CYS A 86 -3.16 3.49 12.42
CA CYS A 86 -3.83 2.38 13.06
C CYS A 86 -2.96 1.84 14.21
N GLU A 87 -3.58 1.57 15.36
CA GLU A 87 -2.95 0.91 16.50
C GLU A 87 -3.89 -0.14 17.10
N THR A 88 -3.35 -1.12 17.82
CA THR A 88 -4.15 -2.08 18.60
C THR A 88 -4.16 -1.65 20.07
N LYS A 89 -5.35 -1.56 20.67
CA LYS A 89 -5.54 -1.34 22.11
C LYS A 89 -5.45 -2.61 22.94
#